data_AF-A0A7K9Z5I5-F1
#
_entry.id   AF-A0A7K9Z5I5-F1
#
_cell.length_a   1.000
_cell.length_b   1.000
_cell.length_c   1.000
_cell.angle_alpha   90.00
_cell.angle_beta   90.00
_cell.angle_gamma   90.00
#
_symmetry.space_group_name_H-M   'P 1'
#
loop_
_entity.id
_entity.type
_entity.pdbx_description
1 polymer ?
#
loop_
_entity_poly.entity_id
_entity_poly.type
_entity_poly.pdbx_seq_one_letter_code
_entity_poly.pdbx_strand_id
1 'polypeptide(L)'
;VPVVSPHLCRRWWQWWALLLAWLSLGCGISITQGAWGPWGPWSVCSSSCGDGVAFRTRRCLRSAEEEPCTGDQRQYRLCQLQVSMPQPSTAPWVPRSGSYHPTVPSPQGCPGGSVPFRAMQCSLYDDKPVQGMQTRHRWVPFYGAPNVCDLNCLAVGHNFYYTFGRVLDGTRCGPGSTELCVGGRCLSVGCDGILGSGTQPRDCSRCQDGCVFVHRLFQDTEPFSGHFGYKNVTKIPAGATNIKVTDKSRNFLALMRSDGHYVLNGDWSISWPGPYEAAGTQLLYARSPDGTESLEAPGPTDEDLHVLVLLQEPNPGIEYEFWLPRGHPQHSAVDISALRQPQPRGAGSPPPADTPLPTLPPRTRG
;
A
#
# COMPACT_ATOMS: atom_id res chain seq x y z
N VAL A 1 40.04 -52.69 32.56
CA VAL A 1 39.93 -51.50 33.43
C VAL A 1 41.17 -50.65 33.25
N PRO A 2 41.14 -49.48 32.57
CA PRO A 2 42.26 -48.57 32.69
C PRO A 2 42.09 -47.79 34.00
N VAL A 3 43.07 -47.92 34.87
CA VAL A 3 43.17 -47.16 36.13
C VAL A 3 43.55 -45.73 35.76
N VAL A 4 42.59 -44.81 35.91
CA VAL A 4 42.84 -43.37 35.76
C VAL A 4 43.61 -42.88 36.97
N SER A 5 44.78 -42.29 36.74
CA SER A 5 45.69 -41.81 37.78
C SER A 5 45.05 -40.67 38.61
N PRO A 6 45.06 -40.73 39.95
CA PRO A 6 44.37 -39.78 40.84
C PRO A 6 44.89 -38.33 40.75
N HIS A 7 46.09 -38.13 40.18
CA HIS A 7 46.65 -36.80 39.92
C HIS A 7 45.94 -36.05 38.79
N LEU A 8 45.34 -36.74 37.81
CA LEU A 8 44.51 -36.07 36.81
C LEU A 8 43.22 -35.56 37.47
N CYS A 9 42.54 -36.37 38.28
CA CYS A 9 41.25 -36.00 38.88
C CYS A 9 41.31 -34.70 39.72
N ARG A 10 42.39 -34.48 40.49
CA ARG A 10 42.61 -33.24 41.26
C ARG A 10 42.82 -31.99 40.40
N ARG A 11 43.49 -32.13 39.25
CA ARG A 11 43.69 -31.00 38.32
C ARG A 11 42.35 -30.58 37.73
N TRP A 12 41.54 -31.54 37.27
CA TRP A 12 40.21 -31.26 36.72
C TRP A 12 39.28 -30.59 37.74
N TRP A 13 39.32 -31.00 39.01
CA TRP A 13 38.50 -30.36 40.06
C TRP A 13 38.85 -28.88 40.30
N GLN A 14 40.13 -28.51 40.21
CA GLN A 14 40.56 -27.11 40.31
C GLN A 14 40.07 -26.27 39.13
N TRP A 15 40.07 -26.80 37.92
CA TRP A 15 39.51 -26.14 36.73
C TRP A 15 37.99 -25.98 36.81
N TRP A 16 37.28 -26.98 37.33
CA TRP A 16 35.83 -26.92 37.54
C TRP A 16 35.43 -25.94 38.65
N ALA A 17 36.20 -25.89 39.75
CA ALA A 17 36.00 -24.93 40.82
C ALA A 17 36.26 -23.49 40.36
N LEU A 18 37.27 -23.26 39.51
CA LEU A 18 37.53 -21.95 38.88
C LEU A 18 36.43 -21.56 37.89
N LEU A 19 35.89 -22.51 37.12
CA LEU A 19 34.76 -22.27 36.21
C LEU A 19 33.48 -21.91 36.97
N LEU A 20 33.19 -22.61 38.07
CA LEU A 20 32.05 -22.32 38.97
C LEU A 20 32.24 -21.02 39.75
N ALA A 21 33.46 -20.69 40.15
CA ALA A 21 33.81 -19.39 40.74
C ALA A 21 33.62 -18.25 39.72
N TRP A 22 33.99 -18.45 38.45
CA TRP A 22 33.71 -17.52 37.35
C TRP A 22 32.21 -17.35 37.08
N LEU A 23 31.44 -18.44 37.11
CA LEU A 23 29.99 -18.41 36.93
C LEU A 23 29.25 -17.75 38.11
N SER A 24 29.80 -17.83 39.33
CA SER A 24 29.25 -17.19 40.54
C SER A 24 29.73 -15.75 40.76
N LEU A 25 30.85 -15.35 40.13
CA LEU A 25 31.30 -13.96 40.00
C LEU A 25 30.53 -13.16 38.93
N GLY A 26 29.51 -13.76 38.31
CA GLY A 26 28.49 -13.07 37.52
C GLY A 26 27.60 -12.16 38.37
N CYS A 27 28.20 -11.32 39.21
CA CYS A 27 27.57 -10.13 39.76
C CYS A 27 27.13 -9.29 38.57
N GLY A 28 25.85 -8.95 38.52
CA GLY A 28 25.21 -8.30 37.38
C GLY A 28 25.99 -7.07 36.92
N ILE A 29 26.78 -7.23 35.85
CA ILE A 29 27.25 -6.11 35.05
C ILE A 29 25.99 -5.58 34.38
N SER A 30 25.35 -4.59 35.01
CA SER A 30 24.31 -3.81 34.35
C SER A 30 25.01 -3.03 33.26
N ILE A 31 24.98 -3.56 32.03
CA ILE A 31 25.57 -2.90 30.88
C ILE A 31 24.74 -1.65 30.63
N THR A 32 25.27 -0.51 31.04
CA THR A 32 24.64 0.78 30.77
C THR A 32 24.82 1.11 29.30
N GLN A 33 23.70 1.21 28.58
CA GLN A 33 23.71 1.60 27.17
C GLN A 33 23.92 3.11 27.07
N GLY A 34 24.78 3.54 26.13
CA GLY A 34 24.98 4.95 25.85
C GLY A 34 23.67 5.65 25.49
N ALA A 35 23.55 6.91 25.93
CA ALA A 35 22.36 7.71 25.68
C ALA A 35 22.52 8.58 24.42
N TRP A 36 21.44 8.76 23.67
CA TRP A 36 21.46 9.70 22.55
C TRP A 36 21.38 11.14 23.04
N GLY A 37 22.28 11.99 22.56
CA GLY A 37 22.15 13.43 22.68
C GLY A 37 21.01 13.97 21.82
N PRO A 38 20.66 15.27 21.97
CA PRO A 38 19.60 15.89 21.20
C PRO A 38 19.92 15.87 19.70
N TRP A 39 18.86 15.82 18.89
CA TRP A 39 19.00 16.00 17.45
C TRP A 39 19.46 17.42 17.12
N GLY A 40 20.45 17.53 16.24
CA GLY A 40 20.85 18.79 15.64
C GLY A 40 19.81 19.35 14.65
N PRO A 41 20.07 20.54 14.08
CA PRO A 41 19.20 21.12 13.07
C PRO A 41 19.18 20.27 11.79
N TRP A 42 18.11 20.43 11.02
CA TRP A 42 18.00 19.85 9.68
C TRP A 42 18.95 20.53 8.71
N SER A 43 19.54 19.75 7.80
CA SER A 43 20.32 20.25 6.68
C SER A 43 19.45 21.03 5.69
N VAL A 44 20.12 21.73 4.77
CA VAL A 44 19.49 22.20 3.54
C VAL A 44 18.95 21.01 2.72
N CYS A 45 17.94 21.27 1.88
CA CYS A 45 17.36 20.27 1.01
C CYS A 45 18.38 19.84 -0.07
N SER A 46 18.42 18.55 -0.38
CA SER A 46 19.32 18.01 -1.41
C SER A 46 18.99 18.48 -2.83
N SER A 47 17.73 18.84 -3.07
CA SER A 47 17.21 19.29 -4.36
C SER A 47 16.83 20.77 -4.28
N SER A 48 16.94 21.50 -5.40
CA SER A 48 16.51 22.91 -5.52
C SER A 48 15.10 23.08 -6.14
N CYS A 49 14.53 22.01 -6.68
CA CYS A 49 13.15 21.91 -7.15
C CYS A 49 12.65 20.47 -6.98
N GLY A 50 11.33 20.27 -6.93
CA GLY A 50 10.74 18.94 -6.73
C GLY A 50 11.01 18.36 -5.36
N ASP A 51 11.00 17.02 -5.28
CA ASP A 51 11.26 16.29 -4.04
C ASP A 51 12.78 16.16 -3.79
N GLY A 52 13.18 16.42 -2.55
CA GLY A 52 14.53 16.18 -2.05
C GLY A 52 14.51 15.63 -0.63
N VAL A 53 15.70 15.41 -0.07
CA VAL A 53 15.86 14.98 1.32
C VAL A 53 16.65 15.99 2.12
N ALA A 54 16.25 16.16 3.39
CA ALA A 54 17.04 16.84 4.40
C ALA A 54 17.39 15.82 5.49
N PHE A 55 18.56 15.96 6.10
CA PHE A 55 19.00 15.08 7.17
C PHE A 55 19.35 15.87 8.42
N ARG A 56 19.24 15.23 9.57
CA ARG A 56 19.77 15.73 10.85
C ARG A 56 20.58 14.64 11.53
N THR A 57 21.46 15.05 12.44
CA THR A 57 22.35 14.13 13.14
C THR A 57 22.26 14.34 14.64
N ARG A 58 22.49 13.27 15.40
CA ARG A 58 22.66 13.29 16.85
C ARG A 58 23.99 12.66 17.21
N ARG A 59 24.45 12.87 18.45
CA ARG A 59 25.68 12.24 18.95
C ARG A 59 25.33 11.20 20.00
N CYS A 60 26.01 10.06 19.97
CA CYS A 60 25.92 9.09 21.05
C CYS A 60 26.75 9.62 22.22
N LEU A 61 26.07 9.98 23.32
CA LEU A 61 26.69 10.39 24.57
C LEU A 61 26.94 9.11 25.36
N ARG A 62 28.14 8.55 25.18
CA ARG A 62 28.58 7.36 25.92
C ARG A 62 29.91 7.60 26.61
N SER A 63 30.08 7.01 27.78
CA SER A 63 31.40 6.86 28.40
C SER A 63 32.18 5.71 27.74
N ALA A 64 33.48 5.58 28.01
CA ALA A 64 34.31 4.54 27.41
C ALA A 64 33.88 3.11 27.82
N GLU A 65 33.19 2.99 28.95
CA GLU A 65 32.75 1.73 29.56
C GLU A 65 31.30 1.36 29.15
N GLU A 66 30.62 2.24 28.41
CA GLU A 66 29.25 2.06 27.95
C GLU A 66 29.18 1.51 26.52
N GLU A 67 28.14 0.69 26.28
CA GLU A 67 27.85 0.17 24.94
C GLU A 67 27.44 1.29 23.97
N PRO A 68 27.70 1.11 22.65
CA PRO A 68 27.20 2.01 21.64
C PRO A 68 25.69 2.19 21.72
N CYS A 69 25.24 3.40 21.42
CA CYS A 69 23.82 3.70 21.36
C CYS A 69 23.13 2.86 20.27
N THR A 70 21.98 2.29 20.60
CA THR A 70 21.17 1.53 19.63
C THR A 70 20.34 2.48 18.74
N GLY A 71 20.35 2.23 17.43
CA GLY A 71 19.61 3.00 16.42
C GLY A 71 20.50 3.93 15.58
N ASP A 72 19.88 4.65 14.64
CA ASP A 72 20.64 5.44 13.67
C ASP A 72 21.12 6.79 14.23
N GLN A 73 22.35 7.16 13.87
CA GLN A 73 22.95 8.47 14.18
C GLN A 73 22.41 9.59 13.26
N ARG A 74 21.91 9.23 12.08
CA ARG A 74 21.34 10.15 11.09
C ARG A 74 19.88 9.81 10.84
N GLN A 75 19.07 10.84 10.68
CA GLN A 75 17.66 10.71 10.34
C GLN A 75 17.36 11.61 9.14
N TYR A 76 16.50 11.15 8.24
CA TYR A 76 16.19 11.80 6.97
C TYR A 76 14.71 12.14 6.91
N ARG A 77 14.35 13.24 6.24
CA ARG A 77 12.97 13.63 5.94
C ARG A 77 12.85 14.11 4.50
N LEU A 78 11.65 14.04 3.95
CA LEU A 78 11.34 14.74 2.70
C LEU A 78 11.42 16.26 2.90
N CYS A 79 11.89 16.94 1.87
CA CYS A 79 11.71 18.37 1.69
C CYS A 79 11.10 18.60 0.31
N GLN A 80 9.95 19.28 0.27
CA GLN A 80 9.31 19.74 -0.95
C GLN A 80 9.61 21.22 -1.08
N LEU A 81 10.37 21.58 -2.11
CA LEU A 81 10.51 23.00 -2.47
C LEU A 81 9.34 23.35 -3.37
N GLN A 82 8.35 24.03 -2.80
CA GLN A 82 7.31 24.67 -3.60
C GLN A 82 7.97 25.77 -4.42
N VAL A 83 8.24 25.49 -5.70
CA VAL A 83 8.47 26.56 -6.66
C VAL A 83 7.12 27.23 -6.84
N SER A 84 6.98 28.43 -6.31
CA SER A 84 5.85 29.31 -6.58
C SER A 84 5.78 29.54 -8.09
N MET A 85 4.93 28.77 -8.78
CA MET A 85 4.63 29.03 -10.19
C MET A 85 3.92 30.38 -10.26
N PRO A 86 4.42 31.37 -11.03
CA PRO A 86 3.58 32.50 -11.41
C PRO A 86 2.41 31.98 -12.24
N GLN A 87 1.21 32.51 -12.00
CA GLN A 87 -0.03 32.06 -12.63
C GLN A 87 0.09 31.98 -14.17
N PRO A 88 -0.53 30.97 -14.81
CA PRO A 88 -0.54 30.90 -16.27
C PRO A 88 -1.39 32.03 -16.86
N SER A 89 -0.74 32.92 -17.61
CA SER A 89 -1.42 33.85 -18.51
C SER A 89 -2.20 33.08 -19.56
N THR A 90 -3.46 33.43 -19.74
CA THR A 90 -4.36 32.93 -20.79
C THR A 90 -3.77 33.17 -22.18
N ALA A 91 -3.19 32.15 -22.79
CA ALA A 91 -2.87 32.11 -24.21
C ALA A 91 -3.40 30.79 -24.82
N PRO A 92 -4.12 30.82 -25.96
CA PRO A 92 -4.70 29.62 -26.55
C PRO A 92 -3.63 28.69 -27.14
N TRP A 93 -3.76 27.39 -26.88
CA TRP A 93 -2.89 26.35 -27.44
C TRP A 93 -3.19 26.10 -28.93
N VAL A 94 -2.14 26.10 -29.75
CA VAL A 94 -2.17 25.63 -31.15
C VAL A 94 -1.49 24.25 -31.20
N PRO A 95 -2.09 23.22 -31.81
CA PRO A 95 -1.47 21.90 -31.89
C PRO A 95 -0.42 21.86 -32.99
N ARG A 96 0.81 21.44 -32.68
CA ARG A 96 1.81 21.02 -33.66
C ARG A 96 2.07 19.53 -33.57
N SER A 97 2.02 18.90 -34.73
CA SER A 97 2.40 17.51 -35.01
C SER A 97 3.90 17.27 -34.77
N GLY A 98 4.27 16.18 -34.07
CA GLY A 98 5.64 15.68 -34.10
C GLY A 98 6.04 14.76 -32.95
N SER A 99 6.38 13.52 -33.32
CA SER A 99 7.29 12.55 -32.67
C SER A 99 7.05 12.17 -31.19
N TYR A 100 6.57 10.94 -31.01
CA TYR A 100 6.42 10.23 -29.73
C TYR A 100 7.81 9.90 -29.14
N HIS A 101 8.36 10.81 -28.32
CA HIS A 101 9.36 10.46 -27.32
C HIS A 101 8.65 10.22 -25.98
N PRO A 102 8.98 9.17 -25.21
CA PRO A 102 8.40 8.96 -23.89
C PRO A 102 8.89 10.09 -22.97
N THR A 103 8.10 11.15 -22.87
CA THR A 103 8.32 12.25 -21.94
C THR A 103 7.90 11.76 -20.57
N VAL A 104 8.88 11.41 -19.73
CA VAL A 104 8.65 11.27 -18.29
C VAL A 104 8.19 12.64 -17.79
N PRO A 105 7.03 12.77 -17.11
CA PRO A 105 6.56 14.04 -16.60
C PRO A 105 7.65 14.69 -15.73
N SER A 106 7.89 16.00 -15.90
CA SER A 106 8.80 16.74 -15.03
C SER A 106 8.34 16.61 -13.58
N PRO A 107 9.25 16.42 -12.60
CA PRO A 107 8.90 16.45 -11.19
C PRO A 107 8.14 17.75 -10.87
N GLN A 108 7.07 17.66 -10.08
CA GLN A 108 6.22 18.80 -9.73
C GLN A 108 7.08 19.98 -9.25
N GLY A 109 6.93 21.16 -9.85
CA GLY A 109 7.69 22.36 -9.49
C GLY A 109 9.09 22.49 -10.12
N CYS A 110 9.53 21.60 -11.00
CA CYS A 110 10.75 21.81 -11.80
C CYS A 110 10.44 22.43 -13.18
N PRO A 111 11.35 23.23 -13.77
CA PRO A 111 11.18 23.79 -15.11
C PRO A 111 10.94 22.71 -16.18
N GLY A 112 10.12 23.02 -17.19
CA GLY A 112 9.86 22.10 -18.31
C GLY A 112 11.14 21.65 -19.00
N GLY A 113 11.31 20.34 -19.19
CA GLY A 113 12.54 19.74 -19.71
C GLY A 113 13.58 19.35 -18.65
N SER A 114 13.25 19.48 -17.35
CA SER A 114 14.11 19.01 -16.26
C SER A 114 14.41 17.51 -16.40
N VAL A 115 15.70 17.16 -16.35
CA VAL A 115 16.16 15.76 -16.40
C VAL A 115 15.99 15.11 -15.01
N PRO A 116 15.47 13.87 -14.91
CA PRO A 116 15.40 13.16 -13.64
C PRO A 116 16.78 13.06 -12.96
N PHE A 117 16.81 13.18 -11.63
CA PHE A 117 18.08 13.24 -10.87
C PHE A 117 19.01 12.04 -11.13
N ARG A 118 18.45 10.84 -11.32
CA ARG A 118 19.22 9.63 -11.69
C ARG A 118 19.78 9.70 -13.11
N ALA A 119 19.01 10.22 -14.07
CA ALA A 119 19.47 10.40 -15.44
C ALA A 119 20.60 11.43 -15.52
N MET A 120 20.51 12.52 -14.75
CA MET A 120 21.60 13.48 -14.61
C MET A 120 22.87 12.79 -14.05
N GLN A 121 22.75 11.99 -12.99
CA GLN A 121 23.88 11.25 -12.43
C GLN A 121 24.54 10.29 -13.44
N CYS A 122 23.76 9.57 -14.26
CA CYS A 122 24.32 8.73 -15.33
C CYS A 122 25.05 9.57 -16.39
N SER A 123 24.46 10.71 -16.79
CA SER A 123 25.05 11.59 -17.82
C SER A 123 26.40 12.19 -17.41
N LEU A 124 26.72 12.23 -16.10
CA LEU A 124 28.04 12.63 -15.62
C LEU A 124 29.16 11.70 -16.11
N TYR A 125 28.83 10.49 -16.59
CA TYR A 125 29.76 9.51 -17.12
C TYR A 125 29.73 9.38 -18.64
N ASP A 126 28.92 10.21 -19.32
CA ASP A 126 28.88 10.25 -20.78
C ASP A 126 30.27 10.58 -21.33
N ASP A 127 30.69 9.81 -22.33
CA ASP A 127 31.96 9.95 -23.03
C ASP A 127 33.24 9.83 -22.17
N LYS A 128 33.10 9.39 -20.93
CA LYS A 128 34.21 9.09 -20.03
C LYS A 128 34.66 7.62 -20.18
N PRO A 129 35.96 7.34 -20.08
CA PRO A 129 36.46 5.96 -20.06
C PRO A 129 36.01 5.27 -18.77
N VAL A 130 35.47 4.06 -18.90
CA VAL A 130 35.08 3.21 -17.77
C VAL A 130 36.16 2.16 -17.54
N GLN A 131 36.48 1.85 -16.29
CA GLN A 131 37.55 0.88 -15.99
C GLN A 131 37.28 -0.45 -16.69
N GLY A 132 38.23 -0.86 -17.55
CA GLY A 132 38.14 -2.09 -18.35
C GLY A 132 37.52 -1.94 -19.74
N MET A 133 37.01 -0.75 -20.12
CA MET A 133 36.39 -0.49 -21.42
C MET A 133 37.10 0.67 -22.14
N GLN A 134 37.57 0.44 -23.38
CA GLN A 134 38.20 1.48 -24.21
C GLN A 134 37.18 2.36 -24.96
N THR A 135 35.94 1.88 -25.08
CA THR A 135 34.88 2.56 -25.82
C THR A 135 34.12 3.54 -24.92
N ARG A 136 33.83 4.70 -25.49
CA ARG A 136 33.02 5.75 -24.88
C ARG A 136 31.55 5.43 -25.12
N HIS A 137 30.74 5.60 -24.09
CA HIS A 137 29.31 5.32 -24.15
C HIS A 137 28.51 6.46 -23.58
N ARG A 138 27.26 6.53 -24.01
CA ARG A 138 26.23 7.34 -23.40
C ARG A 138 25.39 6.48 -22.47
N TRP A 139 24.98 7.04 -21.35
CA TRP A 139 24.41 6.28 -20.24
C TRP A 139 22.99 6.71 -19.90
N VAL A 140 22.11 5.73 -19.66
CA VAL A 140 20.73 5.97 -19.20
C VAL A 140 20.44 5.14 -17.94
N PRO A 141 19.53 5.58 -17.06
CA PRO A 141 19.21 4.83 -15.84
C PRO A 141 18.72 3.41 -16.13
N PHE A 142 19.27 2.44 -15.39
CA PHE A 142 18.82 1.05 -15.40
C PHE A 142 18.25 0.65 -14.03
N TYR A 143 17.03 0.16 -14.02
CA TYR A 143 16.31 -0.19 -12.78
C TYR A 143 16.21 -1.70 -12.53
N GLY A 144 16.71 -2.54 -13.44
CA GLY A 144 16.62 -4.00 -13.34
C GLY A 144 17.77 -4.67 -12.56
N ALA A 145 18.67 -3.90 -11.95
CA ALA A 145 19.78 -4.44 -11.16
C ALA A 145 19.32 -4.83 -9.73
N PRO A 146 20.01 -5.77 -9.06
CA PRO A 146 19.60 -6.25 -7.73
C PRO A 146 19.46 -5.16 -6.67
N ASN A 147 20.36 -4.16 -6.68
CA ASN A 147 20.27 -3.01 -5.80
C ASN A 147 19.89 -1.76 -6.59
N VAL A 148 18.62 -1.38 -6.47
CA VAL A 148 18.06 -0.20 -7.16
C VAL A 148 18.66 1.12 -6.69
N CYS A 149 19.36 1.17 -5.55
CA CYS A 149 19.99 2.39 -5.04
C CYS A 149 21.49 2.50 -5.36
N ASP A 150 22.00 1.57 -6.16
CA ASP A 150 23.25 1.77 -6.85
C ASP A 150 23.00 2.52 -8.18
N LEU A 151 23.98 3.31 -8.62
CA LEU A 151 23.94 4.07 -9.87
C LEU A 151 24.21 3.12 -11.04
N ASN A 152 23.20 2.33 -11.37
CA ASN A 152 23.20 1.39 -12.47
C ASN A 152 22.79 2.13 -13.75
N CYS A 153 23.69 2.19 -14.73
CA CYS A 153 23.43 2.87 -15.98
C CYS A 153 23.65 1.92 -17.16
N LEU A 154 22.65 1.84 -18.05
CA LEU A 154 22.68 1.06 -19.29
C LEU A 154 23.40 1.86 -20.38
N ALA A 155 24.31 1.21 -21.10
CA ALA A 155 24.96 1.81 -22.26
C ALA A 155 23.97 1.86 -23.44
N VAL A 156 23.70 3.06 -23.96
CA VAL A 156 22.77 3.27 -25.08
C VAL A 156 23.25 2.51 -26.31
N GLY A 157 22.37 1.70 -26.90
CA GLY A 157 22.69 0.87 -28.07
C GLY A 157 23.39 -0.45 -27.74
N HIS A 158 23.57 -0.77 -26.45
CA HIS A 158 24.20 -2.01 -25.99
C HIS A 158 23.33 -2.72 -24.94
N ASN A 159 23.67 -3.97 -24.63
CA ASN A 159 22.92 -4.85 -23.73
C ASN A 159 23.59 -5.04 -22.35
N PHE A 160 24.48 -4.12 -21.96
CA PHE A 160 25.16 -4.17 -20.67
C PHE A 160 24.95 -2.87 -19.90
N TYR A 161 24.93 -2.99 -18.57
CA TYR A 161 24.93 -1.85 -17.65
C TYR A 161 26.21 -1.85 -16.82
N TYR A 162 26.57 -0.68 -16.31
CA TYR A 162 27.68 -0.51 -15.38
C TYR A 162 27.19 0.18 -14.10
N THR A 163 27.80 -0.16 -12.97
CA THR A 163 27.47 0.39 -11.66
C THR A 163 28.54 1.38 -11.22
N PHE A 164 28.20 2.67 -11.19
CA PHE A 164 29.15 3.75 -10.87
C PHE A 164 29.24 4.08 -9.36
N GLY A 165 28.72 3.22 -8.50
CA GLY A 165 28.64 3.41 -7.06
C GLY A 165 27.21 3.58 -6.58
N ARG A 166 26.98 4.37 -5.54
CA ARG A 166 25.64 4.66 -5.00
C ARG A 166 25.07 5.92 -5.63
N VAL A 167 23.75 5.96 -5.78
CA VAL A 167 23.08 7.21 -6.13
C VAL A 167 23.17 8.20 -4.97
N LEU A 168 23.08 9.49 -5.28
CA LEU A 168 22.98 10.54 -4.28
C LEU A 168 21.71 10.39 -3.45
N ASP A 169 21.79 10.65 -2.15
CA ASP A 169 20.65 10.58 -1.24
C ASP A 169 19.51 11.49 -1.75
N GLY A 170 18.28 10.97 -1.74
CA GLY A 170 17.11 11.64 -2.31
C GLY A 170 16.83 11.33 -3.78
N THR A 171 17.64 10.48 -4.42
CA THR A 171 17.31 9.95 -5.75
C THR A 171 16.16 8.95 -5.66
N ARG A 172 15.13 9.07 -6.51
CA ARG A 172 14.04 8.08 -6.57
C ARG A 172 14.56 6.67 -6.87
N CYS A 173 13.96 5.67 -6.24
CA CYS A 173 14.33 4.28 -6.44
C CYS A 173 13.95 3.75 -7.83
N GLY A 174 12.79 4.17 -8.35
CA GLY A 174 12.21 3.70 -9.60
C GLY A 174 11.40 4.78 -10.33
N PRO A 175 11.10 4.57 -11.62
CA PRO A 175 10.16 5.42 -12.35
C PRO A 175 8.78 5.35 -11.70
N GLY A 176 8.20 6.49 -11.33
CA GLY A 176 6.89 6.56 -10.68
C GLY A 176 6.86 6.21 -9.19
N SER A 177 7.96 5.74 -8.59
CA SER A 177 8.02 5.45 -7.15
C SER A 177 8.11 6.74 -6.32
N THR A 178 7.42 6.75 -5.18
CA THR A 178 7.50 7.79 -4.14
C THR A 178 8.66 7.55 -3.16
N GLU A 179 9.34 6.41 -3.27
CA GLU A 179 10.46 6.02 -2.40
C GLU A 179 11.78 6.61 -2.88
N LEU A 180 12.67 6.89 -1.92
CA LEU A 180 13.95 7.55 -2.16
C LEU A 180 15.12 6.70 -1.65
N CYS A 181 16.20 6.71 -2.40
CA CYS A 181 17.45 6.10 -2.02
C CYS A 181 18.17 6.95 -0.98
N VAL A 182 18.53 6.33 0.14
CA VAL A 182 19.30 6.94 1.21
C VAL A 182 20.27 5.91 1.77
N GLY A 183 21.57 6.24 1.80
CA GLY A 183 22.60 5.34 2.33
C GLY A 183 22.69 3.99 1.60
N GLY A 184 22.25 3.94 0.33
CA GLY A 184 22.22 2.72 -0.49
C GLY A 184 20.99 1.83 -0.27
N ARG A 185 19.99 2.28 0.48
CA ARG A 185 18.71 1.58 0.68
C ARG A 185 17.56 2.38 0.10
N CYS A 186 16.57 1.71 -0.47
CA CYS A 186 15.34 2.34 -0.89
C CYS A 186 14.41 2.49 0.32
N LEU A 187 14.11 3.73 0.71
CA LEU A 187 13.33 4.05 1.90
C LEU A 187 12.05 4.78 1.52
N SER A 188 10.93 4.36 2.11
CA SER A 188 9.67 5.08 2.11
C SER A 188 9.61 6.08 3.28
N VAL A 189 8.77 7.08 3.12
CA VAL A 189 8.56 8.15 4.11
C VAL A 189 7.54 7.66 5.11
N GLY A 190 7.86 7.65 6.39
CA GLY A 190 6.92 7.28 7.45
C GLY A 190 5.90 8.36 7.75
N CYS A 191 4.88 8.01 8.53
CA CYS A 191 3.85 8.95 8.96
C CYS A 191 4.37 10.11 9.82
N ASP A 192 5.51 9.92 10.46
CA ASP A 192 6.26 10.94 11.20
C ASP A 192 7.07 11.89 10.28
N GLY A 193 6.95 11.74 8.96
CA GLY A 193 7.69 12.49 7.96
C GLY A 193 9.15 12.05 7.83
N ILE A 194 9.54 10.95 8.46
CA ILE A 194 10.92 10.45 8.50
C ILE A 194 11.09 9.28 7.53
N LEU A 195 12.14 9.30 6.71
CA LEU A 195 12.46 8.18 5.82
C LEU A 195 12.99 6.98 6.63
N GLY A 196 12.44 5.81 6.36
CA GLY A 196 12.91 4.55 6.94
C GLY A 196 12.60 4.37 8.43
N SER A 197 11.67 5.13 9.01
CA SER A 197 11.26 4.97 10.43
C SER A 197 10.53 3.65 10.71
N GLY A 198 10.19 2.87 9.66
CA GLY A 198 9.53 1.56 9.78
C GLY A 198 8.00 1.66 9.93
N THR A 199 7.46 2.86 10.16
CA THR A 199 6.02 3.12 10.02
C THR A 199 5.68 3.27 8.55
N GLN A 200 5.49 2.16 7.83
CA GLN A 200 5.10 2.20 6.43
C GLN A 200 3.77 2.96 6.25
N PRO A 201 3.67 3.90 5.31
CA PRO A 201 2.39 4.34 4.78
C PRO A 201 1.77 3.15 4.07
N ARG A 202 0.63 2.69 4.53
CA ARG A 202 -0.21 1.76 3.76
C ARG A 202 -1.46 2.43 3.18
N ASP A 203 -1.38 3.76 3.18
CA ASP A 203 -2.29 4.77 2.66
C ASP A 203 -3.54 5.05 3.51
N CYS A 204 -3.62 6.30 3.94
CA CYS A 204 -4.64 6.93 4.77
C CYS A 204 -4.27 8.41 4.71
N SER A 205 -4.77 9.08 3.69
CA SER A 205 -4.06 10.07 2.88
C SER A 205 -3.77 11.42 3.56
N ARG A 206 -2.80 11.41 4.49
CA ARG A 206 -2.08 12.48 5.21
C ARG A 206 -2.21 12.27 6.70
N CYS A 207 -1.18 11.67 7.30
CA CYS A 207 -1.13 11.37 8.73
C CYS A 207 -1.42 12.62 9.59
N GLN A 208 -2.63 12.71 10.14
CA GLN A 208 -2.91 13.30 11.43
C GLN A 208 -3.91 12.38 12.14
N ASP A 209 -3.43 11.80 13.24
CA ASP A 209 -4.16 10.99 14.21
C ASP A 209 -4.69 9.63 13.74
N GLY A 210 -3.74 8.72 13.47
CA GLY A 210 -3.88 7.26 13.56
C GLY A 210 -4.94 6.62 12.64
N CYS A 211 -4.54 5.68 11.80
CA CYS A 211 -5.49 4.97 10.95
C CYS A 211 -5.82 3.58 11.50
N VAL A 212 -7.00 3.09 11.18
CA VAL A 212 -7.47 1.73 11.44
C VAL A 212 -7.43 0.97 10.14
N PHE A 213 -6.62 -0.08 10.09
CA PHE A 213 -6.70 -1.06 9.01
C PHE A 213 -7.89 -1.98 9.27
N VAL A 214 -8.80 -2.03 8.31
CA VAL A 214 -9.90 -2.99 8.31
C VAL A 214 -9.55 -4.04 7.29
N HIS A 215 -9.35 -5.28 7.74
CA HIS A 215 -9.30 -6.45 6.89
C HIS A 215 -10.20 -7.52 7.51
N ARG A 216 -11.18 -8.00 6.74
CA ARG A 216 -12.13 -9.01 7.19
C ARG A 216 -12.50 -9.96 6.05
N LEU A 217 -13.02 -11.11 6.45
CA LEU A 217 -13.60 -12.11 5.58
C LEU A 217 -15.11 -12.16 5.83
N PHE A 218 -15.91 -12.03 4.77
CA PHE A 218 -17.34 -12.27 4.83
C PHE A 218 -17.63 -13.71 4.37
N GLN A 219 -18.12 -14.52 5.30
CA GLN A 219 -18.69 -15.83 5.04
C GLN A 219 -20.14 -15.82 5.51
N ASP A 220 -21.04 -16.26 4.64
CA ASP A 220 -22.46 -16.32 4.94
C ASP A 220 -22.75 -17.53 5.84
N THR A 221 -23.45 -17.32 6.95
CA THR A 221 -23.80 -18.37 7.92
C THR A 221 -25.17 -18.99 7.66
N GLU A 222 -25.99 -18.36 6.83
CA GLU A 222 -27.31 -18.86 6.47
C GLU A 222 -27.19 -19.95 5.40
N PRO A 223 -27.85 -21.12 5.56
CA PRO A 223 -27.88 -22.14 4.53
C PRO A 223 -28.42 -21.53 3.24
N PHE A 224 -27.78 -21.85 2.10
CA PHE A 224 -28.19 -21.36 0.78
C PHE A 224 -29.69 -21.62 0.58
N SER A 225 -30.50 -20.60 0.81
CA SER A 225 -31.94 -20.74 0.96
C SER A 225 -32.66 -20.66 -0.38
N GLY A 226 -31.92 -20.60 -1.49
CA GLY A 226 -32.46 -20.39 -2.84
C GLY A 226 -33.17 -19.04 -3.03
N HIS A 227 -33.10 -18.13 -2.04
CA HIS A 227 -33.67 -16.79 -2.15
C HIS A 227 -32.78 -15.95 -3.06
N PHE A 228 -33.35 -15.51 -4.19
CA PHE A 228 -32.68 -14.65 -5.15
C PHE A 228 -32.65 -13.20 -4.64
N GLY A 229 -31.45 -12.66 -4.42
CA GLY A 229 -31.27 -11.27 -4.02
C GLY A 229 -29.83 -10.95 -3.64
N TYR A 230 -29.51 -9.66 -3.64
CA TYR A 230 -28.22 -9.17 -3.16
C TYR A 230 -28.15 -9.25 -1.64
N LYS A 231 -27.07 -9.82 -1.12
CA LYS A 231 -26.74 -9.83 0.31
C LYS A 231 -25.70 -8.78 0.61
N ASN A 232 -25.83 -8.09 1.74
CA ASN A 232 -24.83 -7.11 2.18
C ASN A 232 -23.58 -7.81 2.70
N VAL A 233 -22.42 -7.44 2.16
CA VAL A 233 -21.10 -7.95 2.56
C VAL A 233 -20.50 -7.03 3.62
N THR A 234 -20.37 -5.75 3.30
CA THR A 234 -19.79 -4.74 4.19
C THR A 234 -20.17 -3.32 3.76
N LYS A 235 -19.98 -2.36 4.66
CA LYS A 235 -20.05 -0.93 4.37
C LYS A 235 -18.65 -0.35 4.39
N ILE A 236 -18.24 0.29 3.31
CA ILE A 236 -17.00 1.06 3.20
C ILE A 236 -17.37 2.52 3.46
N PRO A 237 -17.04 3.10 4.62
CA PRO A 237 -17.50 4.44 4.94
C PRO A 237 -16.75 5.52 4.15
N ALA A 238 -17.28 6.74 4.15
CA ALA A 238 -16.57 7.93 3.69
C ALA A 238 -15.19 8.04 4.36
N GLY A 239 -14.22 8.59 3.65
CA GLY A 239 -12.82 8.71 4.08
C GLY A 239 -12.00 7.43 3.93
N ALA A 240 -12.57 6.36 3.39
CA ALA A 240 -11.84 5.10 3.20
C ALA A 240 -10.85 5.20 2.04
N THR A 241 -9.64 4.71 2.26
CA THR A 241 -8.54 4.70 1.27
C THR A 241 -8.02 3.30 1.03
N ASN A 242 -7.41 3.12 -0.14
CA ASN A 242 -6.76 1.89 -0.57
C ASN A 242 -7.69 0.68 -0.37
N ILE A 243 -8.87 0.80 -0.97
CA ILE A 243 -9.96 -0.15 -0.88
C ILE A 243 -9.67 -1.30 -1.81
N LYS A 244 -9.80 -2.52 -1.30
CA LYS A 244 -9.72 -3.75 -2.07
C LYS A 244 -10.77 -4.74 -1.60
N VAL A 245 -11.55 -5.28 -2.54
CA VAL A 245 -12.49 -6.38 -2.30
C VAL A 245 -12.20 -7.47 -3.31
N THR A 246 -12.08 -8.72 -2.86
CA THR A 246 -11.77 -9.87 -3.72
C THR A 246 -12.72 -11.02 -3.42
N ASP A 247 -13.27 -11.61 -4.47
CA ASP A 247 -14.09 -12.82 -4.41
C ASP A 247 -13.52 -13.85 -5.40
N LYS A 248 -13.26 -15.07 -4.91
CA LYS A 248 -12.68 -16.18 -5.70
C LYS A 248 -13.73 -17.25 -6.00
N SER A 249 -14.94 -16.81 -6.33
CA SER A 249 -16.08 -17.68 -6.64
C SER A 249 -16.77 -17.20 -7.91
N ARG A 250 -17.80 -17.93 -8.36
CA ARG A 250 -18.64 -17.52 -9.50
C ARG A 250 -19.77 -16.57 -9.09
N ASN A 251 -19.76 -16.05 -7.86
CA ASN A 251 -20.68 -15.03 -7.41
C ASN A 251 -20.40 -13.68 -8.11
N PHE A 252 -21.27 -12.70 -7.87
CA PHE A 252 -21.15 -11.36 -8.44
C PHE A 252 -21.20 -10.33 -7.33
N LEU A 253 -20.11 -9.59 -7.15
CA LEU A 253 -20.06 -8.43 -6.28
C LEU A 253 -20.89 -7.30 -6.89
N ALA A 254 -21.54 -6.51 -6.06
CA ALA A 254 -22.16 -5.27 -6.48
C ALA A 254 -21.73 -4.15 -5.53
N LEU A 255 -21.69 -2.93 -6.08
CA LEU A 255 -21.37 -1.73 -5.33
C LEU A 255 -22.50 -0.73 -5.47
N MET A 256 -22.99 -0.25 -4.32
CA MET A 256 -24.11 0.67 -4.25
C MET A 256 -23.73 1.88 -3.40
N ARG A 257 -24.16 3.07 -3.81
CA ARG A 257 -24.00 4.31 -3.03
C ARG A 257 -25.01 4.36 -1.90
N SER A 258 -24.79 5.28 -0.96
CA SER A 258 -25.70 5.52 0.17
C SER A 258 -27.11 5.96 -0.24
N ASP A 259 -27.25 6.55 -1.42
CA ASP A 259 -28.54 6.98 -1.99
C ASP A 259 -29.35 5.83 -2.63
N GLY A 260 -28.81 4.60 -2.63
CA GLY A 260 -29.44 3.41 -3.19
C GLY A 260 -29.18 3.20 -4.68
N HIS A 261 -28.39 4.05 -5.33
CA HIS A 261 -28.00 3.85 -6.73
C HIS A 261 -26.83 2.88 -6.85
N TYR A 262 -26.97 1.89 -7.74
CA TYR A 262 -25.90 0.97 -8.09
C TYR A 262 -24.84 1.64 -8.98
N VAL A 263 -23.57 1.46 -8.61
CA VAL A 263 -22.41 1.90 -9.40
C VAL A 263 -21.88 0.74 -10.24
N LEU A 264 -21.88 -0.46 -9.68
CA LEU A 264 -21.37 -1.67 -10.30
C LEU A 264 -22.30 -2.83 -10.01
N ASN A 265 -22.68 -3.56 -11.07
CA ASN A 265 -23.71 -4.61 -11.03
C ASN A 265 -25.00 -4.08 -10.36
N GLY A 266 -26.01 -4.92 -10.14
CA GLY A 266 -27.29 -4.47 -9.58
C GLY A 266 -28.39 -4.38 -10.61
N ASP A 267 -29.63 -4.26 -10.14
CA ASP A 267 -30.85 -4.27 -10.99
C ASP A 267 -30.89 -5.46 -11.98
N TRP A 268 -30.38 -6.62 -11.57
CA TRP A 268 -30.26 -7.84 -12.38
C TRP A 268 -29.35 -7.71 -13.61
N SER A 269 -28.47 -6.71 -13.63
CA SER A 269 -27.50 -6.45 -14.68
C SER A 269 -26.07 -6.74 -14.23
N ILE A 270 -25.23 -7.17 -15.19
CA ILE A 270 -23.80 -7.43 -15.01
C ILE A 270 -23.02 -6.42 -15.83
N SER A 271 -22.14 -5.69 -15.15
CA SER A 271 -21.26 -4.66 -15.68
C SER A 271 -20.01 -5.28 -16.31
N TRP A 272 -19.40 -4.56 -17.26
CA TRP A 272 -18.15 -4.99 -17.90
C TRP A 272 -16.93 -4.63 -17.04
N PRO A 273 -15.82 -5.40 -17.06
CA PRO A 273 -14.58 -5.00 -16.41
C PRO A 273 -14.08 -3.63 -16.91
N GLY A 274 -13.61 -2.78 -15.99
CA GLY A 274 -13.14 -1.44 -16.32
C GLY A 274 -13.20 -0.44 -15.16
N PRO A 275 -12.86 0.83 -15.42
CA PRO A 275 -12.97 1.91 -14.45
C PRO A 275 -14.41 2.43 -14.32
N TYR A 276 -14.82 2.72 -13.09
CA TYR A 276 -16.11 3.28 -12.70
C TYR A 276 -15.89 4.45 -11.74
N GLU A 277 -16.66 5.53 -11.88
CA GLU A 277 -16.61 6.64 -10.91
C GLU A 277 -17.54 6.33 -9.73
N ALA A 278 -16.99 6.37 -8.51
CA ALA A 278 -17.71 6.00 -7.28
C ALA A 278 -17.25 6.88 -6.11
N ALA A 279 -18.17 7.59 -5.45
CA ALA A 279 -17.87 8.33 -4.22
C ALA A 279 -16.60 9.22 -4.30
N GLY A 280 -16.41 9.96 -5.40
CA GLY A 280 -15.26 10.85 -5.57
C GLY A 280 -13.93 10.18 -5.93
N THR A 281 -13.91 8.85 -6.08
CA THR A 281 -12.73 8.08 -6.51
C THR A 281 -13.05 7.22 -7.74
N GLN A 282 -12.00 6.84 -8.48
CA GLN A 282 -12.11 5.89 -9.58
C GLN A 282 -11.95 4.45 -9.03
N LEU A 283 -12.99 3.66 -9.18
CA LEU A 283 -13.02 2.23 -8.87
C LEU A 283 -12.63 1.42 -10.10
N LEU A 284 -11.65 0.53 -9.96
CA LEU A 284 -11.30 -0.46 -10.97
C LEU A 284 -12.01 -1.78 -10.63
N TYR A 285 -12.92 -2.19 -11.51
CA TYR A 285 -13.54 -3.51 -11.46
C TYR A 285 -12.87 -4.45 -12.46
N ALA A 286 -12.39 -5.59 -11.97
CA ALA A 286 -11.80 -6.63 -12.78
C ALA A 286 -12.44 -7.98 -12.49
N ARG A 287 -12.62 -8.77 -13.55
CA ARG A 287 -13.12 -10.14 -13.49
C ARG A 287 -12.25 -11.04 -14.35
N SER A 288 -11.71 -12.09 -13.75
CA SER A 288 -10.86 -13.08 -14.39
C SER A 288 -11.69 -14.23 -14.99
N PRO A 289 -11.16 -14.98 -15.98
CA PRO A 289 -11.87 -16.09 -16.60
C PRO A 289 -12.21 -17.25 -15.65
N ASP A 290 -11.47 -17.38 -14.55
CA ASP A 290 -11.71 -18.37 -13.48
C ASP A 290 -12.89 -17.99 -12.56
N GLY A 291 -13.50 -16.82 -12.78
CA GLY A 291 -14.60 -16.29 -11.99
C GLY A 291 -14.17 -15.26 -10.95
N THR A 292 -12.87 -15.16 -10.65
CA THR A 292 -12.36 -14.25 -9.61
C THR A 292 -12.70 -12.80 -9.93
N GLU A 293 -13.35 -12.11 -9.00
CA GLU A 293 -13.65 -10.67 -9.07
C GLU A 293 -12.78 -9.87 -8.11
N SER A 294 -12.44 -8.66 -8.52
CA SER A 294 -11.76 -7.67 -7.68
C SER A 294 -12.31 -6.26 -7.91
N LEU A 295 -12.43 -5.53 -6.80
CA LEU A 295 -12.78 -4.12 -6.74
C LEU A 295 -11.62 -3.39 -6.06
N GLU A 296 -10.98 -2.46 -6.77
CA GLU A 296 -9.86 -1.69 -6.22
C GLU A 296 -10.09 -0.19 -6.41
N ALA A 297 -9.93 0.60 -5.34
CA ALA A 297 -10.04 2.06 -5.42
C ALA A 297 -9.01 2.75 -4.51
N PRO A 298 -8.33 3.81 -4.99
CA PRO A 298 -7.37 4.55 -4.18
C PRO A 298 -8.04 5.33 -3.03
N GLY A 299 -9.24 5.90 -3.25
CA GLY A 299 -9.89 6.79 -2.30
C GLY A 299 -9.20 8.17 -2.19
N PRO A 300 -9.50 8.96 -1.15
CA PRO A 300 -10.53 8.73 -0.14
C PRO A 300 -11.94 8.77 -0.75
N THR A 301 -12.88 8.03 -0.17
CA THR A 301 -14.29 8.11 -0.56
C THR A 301 -14.95 9.35 0.03
N ASP A 302 -15.80 10.03 -0.75
CA ASP A 302 -16.56 11.20 -0.31
C ASP A 302 -17.86 10.83 0.43
N GLU A 303 -18.33 9.58 0.29
CA GLU A 303 -19.56 9.05 0.90
C GLU A 303 -19.43 7.56 1.23
N ASP A 304 -20.38 7.01 2.01
CA ASP A 304 -20.42 5.58 2.31
C ASP A 304 -20.84 4.79 1.05
N LEU A 305 -20.15 3.67 0.84
CA LEU A 305 -20.41 2.67 -0.20
C LEU A 305 -20.81 1.35 0.45
N HIS A 306 -21.77 0.65 -0.16
CA HIS A 306 -22.23 -0.67 0.26
C HIS A 306 -21.74 -1.72 -0.74
N VAL A 307 -20.99 -2.69 -0.24
CA VAL A 307 -20.59 -3.88 -0.99
C VAL A 307 -21.66 -4.94 -0.77
N LEU A 308 -22.19 -5.46 -1.87
CA LEU A 308 -23.16 -6.54 -1.87
C LEU A 308 -22.63 -7.73 -2.69
N VAL A 309 -23.24 -8.88 -2.52
CA VAL A 309 -22.97 -10.07 -3.32
C VAL A 309 -24.29 -10.70 -3.77
N LEU A 310 -24.35 -11.07 -5.05
CA LEU A 310 -25.34 -11.98 -5.60
C LEU A 310 -24.75 -13.39 -5.63
N LEU A 311 -25.28 -14.27 -4.77
CA LEU A 311 -24.81 -15.64 -4.65
C LEU A 311 -25.36 -16.52 -5.77
N GLN A 312 -24.47 -17.05 -6.61
CA GLN A 312 -24.75 -18.15 -7.55
C GLN A 312 -24.33 -19.52 -6.98
N GLU A 313 -23.37 -19.51 -6.07
CA GLU A 313 -22.86 -20.69 -5.38
C GLU A 313 -22.54 -20.36 -3.92
N PRO A 314 -22.32 -21.37 -3.06
CA PRO A 314 -21.92 -21.13 -1.67
C PRO A 314 -20.69 -20.23 -1.61
N ASN A 315 -20.77 -19.16 -0.82
CA ASN A 315 -19.69 -18.19 -0.68
C ASN A 315 -18.48 -18.83 0.03
N PRO A 316 -17.32 -19.02 -0.65
CA PRO A 316 -16.12 -19.55 -0.01
C PRO A 316 -15.45 -18.55 0.95
N GLY A 317 -15.79 -17.27 0.82
CA GLY A 317 -15.29 -16.16 1.60
C GLY A 317 -14.95 -14.97 0.71
N ILE A 318 -15.56 -13.80 0.97
CA ILE A 318 -15.23 -12.54 0.30
C ILE A 318 -14.27 -11.77 1.21
N GLU A 319 -13.06 -11.54 0.72
CA GLU A 319 -12.02 -10.84 1.45
C GLU A 319 -12.09 -9.35 1.10
N TYR A 320 -12.11 -8.48 2.11
CA TYR A 320 -12.07 -7.04 1.89
C TYR A 320 -11.14 -6.35 2.87
N GLU A 321 -10.42 -5.36 2.35
CA GLU A 321 -9.50 -4.53 3.09
C GLU A 321 -9.58 -3.06 2.67
N PHE A 322 -9.42 -2.16 3.64
CA PHE A 322 -9.32 -0.71 3.44
C PHE A 322 -8.79 -0.03 4.70
N TRP A 323 -8.42 1.24 4.59
CA TRP A 323 -7.93 2.06 5.69
C TRP A 323 -8.94 3.14 6.05
N LEU A 324 -9.08 3.42 7.35
CA LEU A 324 -9.94 4.49 7.88
C LEU A 324 -9.18 5.43 8.84
N PRO A 325 -9.48 6.73 8.85
CA PRO A 325 -8.99 7.64 9.89
C PRO A 325 -9.62 7.33 11.27
N ARG A 326 -8.85 7.38 12.37
CA ARG A 326 -9.40 7.27 13.74
C ARG A 326 -10.24 8.51 14.06
N GLY A 327 -11.28 8.31 14.86
CA GLY A 327 -12.27 9.34 15.19
C GLY A 327 -13.48 9.36 14.25
N HIS A 328 -13.47 8.59 13.15
CA HIS A 328 -14.72 8.23 12.48
C HIS A 328 -15.60 7.45 13.46
N PRO A 329 -16.88 7.82 13.62
CA PRO A 329 -17.81 7.07 14.46
C PRO A 329 -17.92 5.66 13.89
N GLN A 330 -17.15 4.75 14.49
CA GLN A 330 -17.40 3.31 14.43
C GLN A 330 -18.74 3.14 15.14
N HIS A 331 -19.83 3.30 14.39
CA HIS A 331 -21.12 2.85 14.87
C HIS A 331 -20.95 1.37 15.15
N SER A 332 -20.98 1.11 16.44
CA SER A 332 -20.83 -0.15 17.12
C SER A 332 -21.85 -1.11 16.55
N ALA A 333 -21.41 -2.32 16.23
CA ALA A 333 -22.24 -3.44 15.83
C ALA A 333 -23.08 -3.20 14.57
N VAL A 334 -23.09 -4.22 13.74
CA VAL A 334 -24.09 -4.38 12.70
C VAL A 334 -25.45 -4.40 13.42
N ASP A 335 -26.18 -3.29 13.40
CA ASP A 335 -27.62 -3.35 13.52
C ASP A 335 -28.10 -3.98 12.21
N ILE A 336 -28.34 -5.29 12.27
CA ILE A 336 -28.93 -6.10 11.21
C ILE A 336 -30.40 -5.67 11.12
N SER A 337 -30.64 -4.48 10.60
CA SER A 337 -31.93 -4.13 10.03
C SER A 337 -31.74 -4.15 8.53
N ALA A 338 -32.22 -5.23 7.91
CA ALA A 338 -32.37 -5.35 6.48
C ALA A 338 -33.00 -4.05 5.95
N LEU A 339 -32.23 -3.27 5.18
CA LEU A 339 -32.79 -2.30 4.25
C LEU A 339 -33.68 -3.12 3.31
N ARG A 340 -34.98 -3.18 3.64
CA ARG A 340 -36.02 -3.63 2.73
C ARG A 340 -35.88 -2.74 1.50
N GLN A 341 -35.43 -3.31 0.40
CA GLN A 341 -35.61 -2.71 -0.91
C GLN A 341 -37.10 -2.35 -1.07
N PRO A 342 -37.43 -1.17 -1.62
CA PRO A 342 -38.77 -0.93 -2.15
C PRO A 342 -39.09 -2.05 -3.15
N GLN A 343 -40.14 -2.81 -2.88
CA GLN A 343 -40.70 -3.76 -3.84
C GLN A 343 -40.87 -3.03 -5.19
N PRO A 344 -40.47 -3.63 -6.31
CA PRO A 344 -40.88 -3.15 -7.62
C PRO A 344 -42.40 -3.03 -7.59
N ARG A 345 -42.95 -1.88 -8.03
CA ARG A 345 -44.39 -1.68 -8.18
C ARG A 345 -44.96 -2.91 -8.87
N GLY A 346 -45.86 -3.59 -8.16
CA GLY A 346 -46.34 -4.91 -8.55
C GLY A 346 -46.80 -4.94 -10.00
N ALA A 347 -46.28 -5.91 -10.75
CA ALA A 347 -47.13 -6.57 -11.72
C ALA A 347 -48.33 -7.10 -10.93
N GLY A 348 -49.53 -6.67 -11.33
CA GLY A 348 -50.78 -6.99 -10.66
C GLY A 348 -50.88 -8.48 -10.35
N SER A 349 -51.40 -8.78 -9.17
CA SER A 349 -51.77 -10.13 -8.76
C SER A 349 -52.54 -10.83 -9.90
N PRO A 350 -52.22 -12.08 -10.25
CA PRO A 350 -53.13 -12.86 -11.08
C PRO A 350 -54.47 -12.97 -10.33
N PRO A 351 -55.63 -12.92 -11.03
CA PRO A 351 -56.90 -13.14 -10.37
C PRO A 351 -56.92 -14.54 -9.75
N PRO A 352 -57.58 -14.72 -8.60
CA PRO A 352 -57.67 -16.02 -7.94
C PRO A 352 -58.40 -17.02 -8.83
N ALA A 353 -57.95 -18.28 -8.80
CA ALA A 353 -58.59 -19.38 -9.50
C ALA A 353 -60.04 -19.57 -9.02
N ASP A 354 -60.96 -19.77 -9.97
CA ASP A 354 -62.37 -20.01 -9.70
C ASP A 354 -62.57 -21.25 -8.81
N THR A 355 -63.21 -21.03 -7.68
CA THR A 355 -63.72 -22.09 -6.78
C THR A 355 -64.90 -22.79 -7.47
N PRO A 356 -64.96 -24.14 -7.54
CA PRO A 356 -66.11 -24.81 -8.13
C PRO A 356 -67.36 -24.63 -7.25
N LEU A 357 -68.47 -24.19 -7.87
CA LEU A 357 -69.77 -24.00 -7.23
C LEU A 357 -70.33 -25.32 -6.66
N PRO A 358 -71.03 -25.30 -5.50
CA PRO A 358 -71.75 -26.47 -5.01
C PRO A 358 -72.98 -26.78 -5.88
N THR A 359 -73.13 -28.06 -6.19
CA THR A 359 -74.30 -28.65 -6.86
C THR A 359 -75.58 -28.45 -6.03
N LEU A 360 -76.61 -27.84 -6.64
CA LEU A 360 -77.97 -27.77 -6.09
C LEU A 360 -78.72 -29.10 -6.33
N PRO A 361 -79.52 -29.58 -5.37
CA PRO A 361 -80.33 -30.80 -5.53
C PRO A 361 -81.55 -30.56 -6.42
N PRO A 362 -82.14 -31.63 -6.99
CA PRO A 362 -83.16 -31.51 -8.03
C PRO A 362 -84.50 -31.01 -7.47
N ARG A 363 -85.10 -30.04 -8.15
CA ARG A 363 -86.46 -29.57 -7.86
C ARG A 363 -87.48 -30.47 -8.56
N THR A 364 -88.38 -31.01 -7.76
CA THR A 364 -89.54 -31.81 -8.17
C THR A 364 -90.52 -31.00 -9.03
N ARG A 365 -91.08 -31.66 -10.05
CA ARG A 365 -92.17 -31.16 -10.90
C ARG A 365 -93.46 -31.01 -10.08
N GLY A 366 -94.13 -29.87 -10.21
CA GLY A 366 -95.51 -29.60 -9.82
C GLY A 366 -96.08 -28.58 -10.79
#